data_AF-A0A410WTY5-F1
#
_entry.id   AF-A0A410WTY5-F1
#
_cell.length_a   1.000
_cell.length_b   1.000
_cell.length_c   1.000
_cell.angle_alpha   90.00
_cell.angle_beta   90.00
_cell.angle_gamma   90.00
#
_symmetry.space_group_name_H-M   'P 1'
#
loop_
_entity.id
_entity.type
_entity.pdbx_description
1 polymer ?
#
loop_
_entity_poly.entity_id
_entity_poly.type
_entity_poly.pdbx_seq_one_letter_code
_entity_poly.pdbx_strand_id
1 'polypeptide(L)'
;MERTPKERLCWLLRLYKDKEIEAETFCDEFHMTYHYELNDEEVTETERVLFREIAAVAARFSPFEEDHQKYPGVYFTTEDVERVVRENSSELFT
;
A
#
# COMPACT_ATOMS: atom_id res chain seq x y z
N MET A 1 3.65 -2.81 23.02
CA MET A 1 3.81 -1.43 22.49
C MET A 1 3.07 -1.38 21.18
N GLU A 2 2.42 -0.27 20.90
CA GLU A 2 1.82 0.00 19.61
C GLU A 2 2.94 0.24 18.57
N ARG A 3 2.73 -0.21 17.33
CA ARG A 3 3.70 0.00 16.24
C ARG A 3 3.71 1.48 15.86
N THR A 4 4.87 2.02 15.50
CA THR A 4 4.89 3.33 14.81
C THR A 4 4.19 3.23 13.45
N PRO A 5 3.72 4.34 12.86
CA PRO A 5 3.14 4.34 11.52
C PRO A 5 4.06 3.67 10.48
N LYS A 6 5.37 3.97 10.52
CA LYS A 6 6.37 3.29 9.66
C LYS A 6 6.41 1.78 9.90
N GLU A 7 6.49 1.34 11.15
CA GLU A 7 6.49 -0.10 11.49
C GLU A 7 5.20 -0.79 11.04
N ARG A 8 4.07 -0.08 11.12
CA ARG A 8 2.77 -0.56 10.64
C ARG A 8 2.75 -0.73 9.12
N LEU A 9 3.24 0.24 8.34
CA LEU A 9 3.35 0.12 6.88
C LEU A 9 4.23 -1.06 6.47
N CYS A 10 5.40 -1.22 7.09
CA CYS A 10 6.28 -2.35 6.84
C CYS A 10 5.64 -3.69 7.24
N TRP A 11 4.87 -3.72 8.32
CA TRP A 11 4.15 -4.92 8.76
C TRP A 11 3.03 -5.30 7.79
N LEU A 12 2.23 -4.34 7.33
CA LEU A 12 1.18 -4.56 6.32
C LEU A 12 1.77 -5.11 5.02
N LEU A 13 2.91 -4.59 4.57
CA LEU A 13 3.62 -5.11 3.39
C LEU A 13 4.04 -6.57 3.56
N ARG A 14 4.53 -6.96 4.75
CA ARG A 14 4.89 -8.36 5.02
C ARG A 14 3.67 -9.26 4.99
N LEU A 15 2.62 -8.91 5.75
CA LEU A 15 1.37 -9.68 5.77
C LEU A 15 0.80 -9.88 4.36
N TYR A 16 0.77 -8.82 3.55
CA TYR A 16 0.25 -8.90 2.19
C TYR A 16 1.12 -9.76 1.27
N LYS A 17 2.46 -9.64 1.37
CA LYS A 17 3.40 -10.48 0.60
C LYS A 17 3.33 -11.95 0.99
N ASP A 18 3.13 -12.22 2.28
CA ASP A 18 3.00 -13.56 2.85
C ASP A 18 1.59 -14.14 2.66
N LYS A 19 0.70 -13.41 1.99
CA LYS A 19 -0.70 -13.79 1.71
C LYS A 19 -1.51 -14.05 2.97
N GLU A 20 -1.17 -13.35 4.06
CA GLU A 20 -1.92 -13.39 5.33
C GLU A 20 -3.11 -12.42 5.36
N ILE A 21 -3.10 -11.41 4.48
CA ILE A 21 -4.22 -10.47 4.28
C ILE A 21 -4.49 -10.29 2.78
N GLU A 22 -5.74 -9.98 2.44
CA GLU A 22 -6.19 -9.72 1.07
C GLU A 22 -5.89 -8.28 0.63
N ALA A 23 -5.97 -8.04 -0.68
CA ALA A 23 -5.68 -6.74 -1.28
C ALA A 23 -6.56 -5.61 -0.73
N GLU A 24 -7.85 -5.89 -0.49
CA GLU A 24 -8.78 -4.90 0.08
C GLU A 24 -8.33 -4.43 1.46
N THR A 25 -8.08 -5.37 2.39
CA THR A 25 -7.58 -5.05 3.74
C THR A 25 -6.24 -4.35 3.70
N PHE A 26 -5.32 -4.80 2.83
CA PHE A 26 -4.03 -4.15 2.67
C PHE A 26 -4.19 -2.70 2.18
N CYS A 27 -4.98 -2.47 1.13
CA CYS A 27 -5.12 -1.15 0.52
C CYS A 27 -5.76 -0.14 1.48
N ASP A 28 -6.84 -0.53 2.15
CA ASP A 28 -7.52 0.33 3.12
C ASP A 28 -6.57 0.77 4.22
N GLU A 29 -5.94 -0.18 4.90
CA GLU A 29 -5.07 0.07 6.05
C GLU A 29 -3.78 0.80 5.64
N PHE A 30 -3.18 0.43 4.50
CA PHE A 30 -1.92 1.04 4.06
C PHE A 30 -2.12 2.51 3.66
N HIS A 31 -3.18 2.81 2.89
CA HIS A 31 -3.45 4.20 2.52
C HIS A 31 -3.80 5.04 3.75
N MET A 32 -4.56 4.48 4.71
CA MET A 32 -4.97 5.20 5.91
C MET A 32 -3.73 5.55 6.76
N THR A 33 -2.88 4.57 7.05
CA THR A 33 -1.67 4.81 7.83
C THR A 33 -0.72 5.77 7.12
N TYR A 34 -0.52 5.65 5.81
CA TYR A 34 0.36 6.55 5.07
C TYR A 34 -0.15 8.00 5.05
N HIS A 35 -1.45 8.21 4.82
CA HIS A 35 -1.98 9.56 4.61
C HIS A 35 -2.32 10.30 5.91
N TYR A 36 -2.74 9.58 6.95
CA TYR A 36 -3.27 10.18 8.18
C TYR A 36 -2.35 10.04 9.40
N GLU A 37 -1.47 9.03 9.42
CA GLU A 37 -0.70 8.69 10.62
C GLU A 37 0.81 8.94 10.47
N LEU A 38 1.37 8.70 9.28
CA LEU A 38 2.80 8.82 9.04
C LEU A 38 3.28 10.28 9.08
N ASN A 39 4.27 10.56 9.92
CA ASN A 39 4.96 11.84 9.92
C ASN A 39 6.20 11.78 9.02
N ASP A 40 6.47 12.89 8.32
CA ASP A 40 7.63 13.04 7.44
C ASP A 40 8.96 12.78 8.13
N GLU A 41 9.08 13.06 9.42
CA GLU A 41 10.33 12.84 10.17
C GLU A 41 10.63 11.35 10.46
N GLU A 42 9.67 10.45 10.25
CA GLU A 42 9.80 9.01 10.58
C GLU A 42 10.44 8.17 9.47
N VAL A 43 10.53 8.72 8.26
CA VAL A 43 10.98 7.99 7.06
C VAL A 43 12.09 8.73 6.33
N THR A 44 12.98 7.96 5.72
CA THR A 44 13.94 8.49 4.75
C THR A 44 13.23 8.93 3.47
N GLU A 45 13.91 9.72 2.63
CA GLU A 45 13.34 10.15 1.34
C GLU A 45 13.06 8.96 0.42
N THR A 46 13.93 7.94 0.40
CA THR A 46 13.70 6.72 -0.37
C THR A 46 12.45 5.99 0.12
N GLU A 47 12.33 5.75 1.44
CA GLU A 47 11.15 5.10 2.02
C GLU A 47 9.86 5.87 1.72
N ARG A 48 9.91 7.20 1.81
CA ARG A 48 8.78 8.06 1.48
C ARG A 48 8.31 7.86 0.04
N VAL A 49 9.23 7.85 -0.92
CA VAL A 49 8.90 7.66 -2.34
C VAL A 49 8.27 6.28 -2.54
N LEU A 50 8.87 5.24 -2.00
CA LEU A 50 8.37 3.86 -2.12
C LEU A 50 6.97 3.71 -1.49
N PHE A 51 6.77 4.22 -0.28
CA PHE A 51 5.46 4.20 0.38
C PHE A 51 4.42 5.04 -0.36
N ARG A 52 4.81 6.18 -0.95
CA ARG A 52 3.90 7.02 -1.74
C ARG A 52 3.34 6.27 -2.94
N GLU A 53 4.19 5.59 -3.71
CA GLU A 53 3.77 4.86 -4.91
C GLU A 53 2.78 3.74 -4.56
N ILE A 54 3.05 2.99 -3.48
CA ILE A 54 2.14 1.96 -2.99
C ILE A 54 0.82 2.58 -2.50
N ALA A 55 0.88 3.66 -1.71
CA ALA A 55 -0.30 4.32 -1.18
C ALA A 55 -1.19 4.94 -2.27
N ALA A 56 -0.59 5.44 -3.36
CA ALA A 56 -1.34 6.01 -4.48
C ALA A 56 -2.20 4.96 -5.20
N VAL A 57 -1.69 3.74 -5.35
CA VAL A 57 -2.46 2.61 -5.90
C VAL A 57 -3.51 2.14 -4.89
N ALA A 58 -3.10 1.97 -3.62
CA ALA A 58 -4.00 1.55 -2.54
C ALA A 58 -5.22 2.45 -2.39
N ALA A 59 -5.04 3.78 -2.46
CA ALA A 59 -6.12 4.76 -2.34
C ALA A 59 -7.17 4.70 -3.47
N ARG A 60 -6.89 3.96 -4.55
CA ARG A 60 -7.81 3.76 -5.68
C ARG A 60 -7.98 2.29 -6.05
N PHE A 61 -7.72 1.38 -5.12
CA PHE A 61 -8.08 -0.01 -5.31
C PHE A 61 -9.60 -0.17 -5.36
N SER A 62 -10.09 -1.03 -6.26
CA SER A 62 -11.46 -1.52 -6.19
C SER A 62 -11.49 -3.01 -6.56
N PRO A 63 -12.10 -3.87 -5.74
CA PRO A 63 -12.28 -5.29 -6.06
C PRO A 63 -13.47 -5.53 -7.02
N PHE A 64 -14.23 -4.50 -7.37
CA PHE A 64 -15.46 -4.63 -8.15
C PHE A 64 -15.21 -4.38 -9.63
N GLU A 65 -15.45 -5.40 -10.46
CA GLU A 65 -15.33 -5.33 -11.93
C GLU A 65 -16.18 -4.19 -12.52
N GLU A 66 -17.34 -3.90 -11.93
CA GLU A 66 -18.22 -2.82 -12.37
C GLU A 66 -17.57 -1.44 -12.28
N ASP A 67 -16.72 -1.20 -11.27
CA ASP A 67 -16.00 0.08 -11.13
C ASP A 67 -14.97 0.24 -12.26
N HIS A 68 -14.29 -0.84 -12.64
CA HIS A 68 -13.32 -0.84 -13.73
C HIS A 68 -13.98 -0.61 -15.10
N GLN A 69 -15.18 -1.17 -15.31
CA GLN A 69 -15.95 -0.95 -16.53
C GLN A 69 -16.55 0.46 -16.58
N LYS A 70 -17.05 0.97 -15.45
CA LYS A 70 -17.71 2.28 -15.39
C LYS A 70 -16.72 3.44 -15.39
N TYR A 71 -15.53 3.24 -14.81
CA TYR A 71 -14.49 4.26 -14.70
C TYR A 71 -13.14 3.75 -15.20
N PRO A 72 -12.98 3.52 -16.51
CA PRO A 72 -11.74 2.97 -17.06
C PRO A 72 -10.52 3.83 -16.72
N GLY A 73 -9.50 3.18 -16.15
CA GLY A 73 -8.23 3.84 -15.76
C GLY A 73 -8.29 4.65 -14.46
N VAL A 74 -9.41 4.61 -13.72
CA VAL A 74 -9.53 5.29 -12.42
C VAL A 74 -9.13 4.38 -11.27
N TYR A 75 -9.58 3.12 -11.30
CA TYR A 75 -9.35 2.15 -10.23
C TYR A 75 -8.24 1.16 -10.59
N PHE A 76 -7.66 0.57 -9.55
CA PHE A 76 -6.63 -0.46 -9.65
C PHE A 76 -7.13 -1.82 -9.18
N THR A 77 -6.66 -2.85 -9.88
CA THR A 77 -6.99 -4.26 -9.61
C THR A 77 -6.04 -4.85 -8.58
N THR A 78 -6.32 -6.07 -8.12
CA THR A 78 -5.41 -6.82 -7.25
C THR A 78 -4.04 -7.02 -7.91
N GLU A 79 -4.02 -7.30 -9.21
CA GLU A 79 -2.80 -7.50 -9.99
C GLU A 79 -1.94 -6.22 -10.06
N ASP A 80 -2.57 -5.06 -10.10
CA ASP A 80 -1.87 -3.77 -10.04
C ASP A 80 -1.25 -3.53 -8.67
N VAL A 81 -1.96 -3.87 -7.58
CA VAL A 81 -1.46 -3.80 -6.21
C VAL A 81 -0.27 -4.74 -6.01
N GLU A 82 -0.37 -5.99 -6.47
CA GLU A 82 0.74 -6.95 -6.41
C GLU A 82 1.98 -6.45 -7.15
N ARG A 83 1.77 -5.87 -8.34
CA ARG A 83 2.85 -5.32 -9.16
C ARG A 83 3.56 -4.18 -8.44
N VAL A 84 2.82 -3.18 -7.93
CA VAL A 84 3.43 -2.01 -7.28
C VAL A 84 4.12 -2.39 -5.96
N VAL A 85 3.55 -3.32 -5.18
CA VAL A 85 4.17 -3.82 -3.95
C VAL A 85 5.47 -4.55 -4.26
N ARG A 86 5.50 -5.40 -5.29
CA ARG A 86 6.72 -6.09 -5.71
C ARG A 86 7.81 -5.12 -6.15
N GLU A 87 7.45 -4.09 -6.92
CA GLU A 87 8.39 -3.11 -7.47
C GLU A 87 8.96 -2.18 -6.39
N ASN A 88 8.18 -1.87 -5.35
CA ASN A 88 8.54 -0.84 -4.36
C ASN A 88 8.83 -1.38 -2.95
N SER A 89 8.89 -2.70 -2.75
CA SER A 89 9.15 -3.29 -1.41
C SER A 89 10.45 -4.06 -1.28
N SER A 90 11.24 -4.19 -2.36
CA SER A 90 12.52 -4.90 -2.33
C SER A 90 13.55 -4.21 -1.42
N GLU A 91 13.62 -2.88 -1.47
CA GLU A 91 14.58 -2.07 -0.71
C GLU A 91 14.15 -1.86 0.76
N LEU A 92 12.86 -1.97 1.08
CA LEU A 92 12.30 -1.72 2.42
C LEU A 92 12.62 -2.81 3.45
N PHE A 93 13.21 -3.93 3.03
CA PHE A 93 13.55 -5.06 3.89
C PHE A 93 15.04 -5.41 3.90
N THR A 94 15.89 -4.48 3.44
CA THR A 94 17.36 -4.61 3.43
C THR A 94 17.97 -3.93 4.65
#